data_AF-A0A5C8T474-F1
#
_entry.id   AF-A0A5C8T474-F1
#
_cell.length_a   1.000
_cell.length_b   1.000
_cell.length_c   1.000
_cell.angle_alpha   90.00
_cell.angle_beta   90.00
_cell.angle_gamma   90.00
#
_symmetry.space_group_name_H-M   'P 1'
#
loop_
_entity.id
_entity.type
_entity.pdbx_description
1 polymer ?
#
loop_
_entity_poly.entity_id
_entity_poly.type
_entity_poly.pdbx_seq_one_letter_code
_entity_poly.pdbx_strand_id
1 'polypeptide(L)'
;MPGQPSLVARLFWIAVAGGGLSLWYGRAGIAASGAGLGLVLLRHLGRPGRFRARVRKVARRHARTLALRRRQESFVDAYGNRILDGWLRERDYFVARTLVPDLTARGFADLCEARPDTIRAIVEAVTDAVDLPEEDAAPEDGIPYERFCAGRLERGGWRTHATPASGDQGAD
;
A
#
# COMPACT_ATOMS: atom_id res chain seq x y z
N MET A 1 -21.42 21.30 7.79
CA MET A 1 -21.62 20.10 6.95
C MET A 1 -22.57 19.15 7.67
N PRO A 2 -23.67 18.68 7.06
CA PRO A 2 -24.55 17.75 7.75
C PRO A 2 -23.78 16.44 7.97
N GLY A 3 -23.55 16.10 9.24
CA GLY A 3 -22.90 14.86 9.63
C GLY A 3 -23.68 13.69 9.06
N GLN A 4 -22.97 12.74 8.44
CA GLN A 4 -23.65 11.55 7.91
C GLN A 4 -24.43 10.86 9.05
N PRO A 5 -25.72 10.52 8.84
CA PRO A 5 -26.51 9.90 9.89
C PRO A 5 -25.84 8.59 10.33
N SER A 6 -25.74 8.42 11.65
CA SER A 6 -25.13 7.25 12.27
C SER A 6 -25.81 5.97 11.78
N LEU A 7 -25.11 4.84 11.83
CA LEU A 7 -25.68 3.53 11.46
C LEU A 7 -27.02 3.29 12.17
N VAL A 8 -27.06 3.61 13.48
CA VAL A 8 -28.24 3.50 14.33
C VAL A 8 -29.38 4.36 13.79
N ALA A 9 -29.12 5.62 13.43
CA ALA A 9 -30.14 6.50 12.85
C ALA A 9 -30.69 5.97 11.52
N ARG A 10 -29.84 5.39 10.66
CA ARG A 10 -30.29 4.80 9.37
C ARG A 10 -31.14 3.56 9.59
N LEU A 11 -30.71 2.67 10.47
CA LEU A 11 -31.48 1.46 10.81
C LEU A 11 -32.82 1.82 11.47
N PHE A 12 -32.81 2.81 12.36
CA PHE A 12 -34.00 3.34 13.01
C PHE A 12 -35.01 3.90 12.00
N TRP A 13 -34.59 4.79 11.10
CA TRP A 13 -35.51 5.36 10.11
C TRP A 13 -36.02 4.33 9.10
N ILE A 14 -35.21 3.34 8.72
CA ILE A 14 -35.68 2.24 7.87
C ILE A 14 -36.71 1.38 8.62
N ALA A 15 -36.51 1.12 9.93
CA ALA A 15 -37.48 0.40 10.74
C ALA A 15 -38.78 1.18 10.95
N VAL A 16 -38.71 2.50 11.19
CA VAL A 16 -39.88 3.37 11.38
C VAL A 16 -40.67 3.54 10.08
N ALA A 17 -40.01 3.90 8.98
CA ALA A 17 -40.66 4.04 7.68
C ALA A 17 -41.18 2.69 7.17
N GLY A 18 -40.42 1.62 7.40
CA GLY A 18 -40.80 0.26 7.05
C GLY A 18 -41.97 -0.28 7.87
N GLY A 19 -42.06 0.08 9.14
CA GLY A 19 -43.20 -0.19 10.01
C GLY A 19 -44.47 0.54 9.57
N GLY A 20 -44.36 1.79 9.12
CA GLY A 20 -45.48 2.54 8.54
C GLY A 20 -45.95 1.94 7.20
N LEU A 21 -45.00 1.57 6.34
CA LEU A 21 -45.30 0.95 5.04
C LEU A 21 -45.84 -0.48 5.18
N SER A 22 -45.44 -1.24 6.20
CA SER A 22 -45.97 -2.59 6.42
C SER A 22 -47.43 -2.60 6.87
N LEU A 23 -47.90 -1.54 7.53
CA LEU A 23 -49.32 -1.35 7.86
C LEU A 23 -50.19 -1.13 6.63
N TRP A 24 -49.65 -0.50 5.57
CA TRP A 24 -50.38 -0.23 4.32
C TRP A 24 -50.22 -1.31 3.25
N TYR A 25 -49.03 -1.90 3.15
CA TYR A 25 -48.66 -2.85 2.08
C TYR A 25 -48.50 -4.31 2.56
N GLY A 26 -48.79 -4.59 3.85
CA GLY A 26 -48.74 -5.92 4.43
C GLY A 26 -47.38 -6.61 4.29
N ARG A 27 -47.38 -7.88 3.85
CA ARG A 27 -46.17 -8.71 3.71
C ARG A 27 -45.11 -8.13 2.77
N ALA A 28 -45.53 -7.40 1.73
CA ALA A 28 -44.62 -6.76 0.77
C ALA A 28 -43.84 -5.60 1.43
N GLY A 29 -44.49 -4.82 2.28
CA GLY A 29 -43.84 -3.74 3.04
C GLY A 29 -42.81 -4.28 4.04
N ILE A 30 -43.10 -5.41 4.69
CA ILE A 30 -42.14 -6.10 5.57
C ILE A 30 -40.92 -6.59 4.78
N ALA A 31 -41.14 -7.25 3.63
CA ALA A 31 -40.06 -7.77 2.79
C ALA A 31 -39.13 -6.66 2.28
N ALA A 32 -39.69 -5.54 1.79
CA ALA A 32 -38.91 -4.40 1.31
C ALA A 32 -38.07 -3.75 2.42
N SER A 33 -38.65 -3.61 3.62
CA SER A 33 -37.96 -3.05 4.78
C SER A 33 -36.84 -3.94 5.29
N GLY A 34 -37.09 -5.25 5.34
CA GLY A 34 -36.07 -6.27 5.67
C GLY A 34 -34.92 -6.28 4.66
N ALA A 35 -35.23 -6.18 3.36
CA ALA A 35 -34.21 -6.06 2.31
C ALA A 35 -33.38 -4.78 2.46
N GLY A 36 -34.01 -3.64 2.77
CA GLY A 36 -33.32 -2.37 3.02
C GLY A 36 -32.38 -2.43 4.23
N LEU A 37 -32.83 -2.98 5.36
CA LEU A 37 -32.00 -3.20 6.55
C LEU A 37 -30.84 -4.15 6.24
N GLY A 38 -31.12 -5.26 5.56
CA GLY A 38 -30.11 -6.24 5.15
C GLY A 38 -29.03 -5.61 4.28
N LEU A 39 -29.40 -4.76 3.32
CA LEU A 39 -28.45 -4.08 2.44
C LEU A 39 -27.57 -3.06 3.19
N VAL A 40 -28.14 -2.33 4.15
CA VAL A 40 -27.36 -1.40 5.01
C VAL A 40 -26.39 -2.16 5.89
N LEU A 41 -26.83 -3.25 6.51
CA LEU A 41 -25.98 -4.11 7.34
C LEU A 41 -24.87 -4.76 6.51
N LEU A 42 -25.18 -5.35 5.36
CA LEU A 42 -24.20 -5.93 4.45
C LEU A 42 -23.15 -4.89 4.01
N ARG A 43 -23.59 -3.67 3.67
CA ARG A 43 -22.67 -2.58 3.29
C ARG A 43 -21.78 -2.16 4.46
N HIS A 44 -22.29 -2.18 5.68
CA HIS A 44 -21.53 -1.85 6.88
C HIS A 44 -20.53 -2.96 7.25
N LEU A 45 -20.97 -4.22 7.29
CA LEU A 45 -20.13 -5.38 7.55
C LEU A 45 -19.04 -5.56 6.48
N GLY A 46 -19.32 -5.20 5.23
CA GLY A 46 -18.33 -5.20 4.14
C GLY A 46 -17.42 -3.97 4.10
N ARG A 47 -17.63 -2.95 4.95
CA ARG A 47 -16.82 -1.72 4.96
C ARG A 47 -15.34 -1.99 5.32
N PRO A 48 -14.99 -2.78 6.35
CA PRO A 48 -13.60 -3.12 6.65
C PRO A 48 -12.90 -3.91 5.54
N GLY A 49 -13.63 -4.81 4.86
CA GLY A 49 -13.10 -5.56 3.72
C GLY A 49 -12.76 -4.64 2.54
N ARG A 50 -13.66 -3.72 2.20
CA ARG A 50 -13.45 -2.71 1.15
C ARG A 50 -12.28 -1.77 1.48
N PHE A 51 -12.14 -1.39 2.75
CA PHE A 51 -11.00 -0.62 3.22
C PHE A 51 -9.67 -1.37 2.99
N ARG A 52 -9.55 -2.61 3.48
CA ARG A 52 -8.34 -3.44 3.30
C ARG A 52 -8.01 -3.67 1.82
N ALA A 53 -9.03 -3.95 1.00
CA ALA A 53 -8.86 -4.11 -0.44
C ALA A 53 -8.35 -2.83 -1.11
N ARG A 54 -8.83 -1.66 -0.66
CA ARG A 54 -8.38 -0.38 -1.20
C ARG A 54 -6.94 -0.07 -0.81
N VAL A 55 -6.58 -0.22 0.46
CA VAL A 55 -5.19 -0.07 0.94
C VAL A 55 -4.26 -0.94 0.10
N ARG A 56 -4.60 -2.22 -0.06
CA ARG A 56 -3.82 -3.17 -0.86
C ARG A 56 -3.71 -2.75 -2.31
N LYS A 57 -4.80 -2.24 -2.91
CA LYS A 57 -4.78 -1.77 -4.31
C LYS A 57 -3.82 -0.60 -4.51
N VAL A 58 -3.85 0.38 -3.61
CA VAL A 58 -2.95 1.55 -3.69
C VAL A 58 -1.51 1.13 -3.42
N ALA A 59 -1.25 0.36 -2.37
CA ALA A 59 0.08 -0.15 -2.06
C ALA A 59 0.66 -0.96 -3.23
N ARG A 60 -0.14 -1.84 -3.85
CA ARG A 60 0.30 -2.65 -5.00
C ARG A 60 0.76 -1.83 -6.20
N ARG A 61 0.14 -0.66 -6.43
CA ARG A 61 0.58 0.26 -7.50
C ARG A 61 2.01 0.74 -7.30
N HIS A 62 2.47 0.81 -6.06
CA HIS A 62 3.80 1.27 -5.67
C HIS A 62 4.69 0.15 -5.15
N ALA A 63 4.30 -1.12 -5.29
CA ALA A 63 4.96 -2.25 -4.63
C ALA A 63 6.45 -2.35 -4.97
N ARG A 64 6.80 -2.19 -6.26
CA ARG A 64 8.20 -2.22 -6.70
C ARG A 64 9.04 -1.11 -6.08
N THR A 65 8.51 0.11 -6.03
CA THR A 65 9.20 1.26 -5.43
C THR A 65 9.36 1.08 -3.92
N LEU A 66 8.32 0.59 -3.25
CA LEU A 66 8.36 0.29 -1.82
C LEU A 66 9.40 -0.78 -1.50
N ALA A 67 9.45 -1.86 -2.28
CA ALA A 67 10.43 -2.92 -2.11
C ALA A 67 11.86 -2.40 -2.32
N LEU A 68 12.08 -1.57 -3.34
CA LEU A 68 13.39 -0.98 -3.62
C LEU A 68 13.84 -0.07 -2.47
N ARG A 69 12.95 0.81 -2.00
CA ARG A 69 13.23 1.69 -0.85
C ARG A 69 13.49 0.89 0.42
N ARG A 70 12.74 -0.19 0.67
CA ARG A 70 12.99 -1.07 1.80
C ARG A 70 14.38 -1.68 1.74
N ARG A 71 14.83 -2.14 0.58
CA ARG A 71 16.19 -2.69 0.40
C ARG A 71 17.27 -1.62 0.59
N GLN A 72 17.07 -0.40 0.09
CA GLN A 72 18.04 0.69 0.18
C GLN A 72 18.17 1.27 1.60
N GLU A 73 17.06 1.40 2.31
CA GLU A 73 17.00 2.03 3.64
C GLU A 73 17.14 1.02 4.79
N SER A 74 17.34 -0.26 4.47
CA SER A 74 17.62 -1.31 5.45
C SER A 74 19.06 -1.76 5.29
N PHE A 75 19.85 -1.70 6.35
CA PHE A 75 21.23 -2.16 6.35
C PHE A 75 21.55 -2.91 7.64
N VAL A 76 22.65 -3.66 7.64
CA VAL A 76 23.20 -4.28 8.84
C VAL A 76 24.35 -3.40 9.31
N ASP A 77 24.31 -2.98 10.57
CA ASP A 77 25.37 -2.13 11.14
C ASP A 77 26.65 -2.94 11.43
N ALA A 78 27.70 -2.24 11.88
CA ALA A 78 28.99 -2.86 12.25
C ALA A 78 28.89 -3.87 13.41
N TYR A 79 27.76 -3.87 14.14
CA TYR A 79 27.50 -4.77 15.27
C TYR A 79 26.59 -5.93 14.88
N GLY A 80 26.19 -6.05 13.61
CA GLY A 80 25.31 -7.10 13.13
C GLY A 80 23.81 -6.84 13.35
N ASN A 81 23.43 -5.65 13.85
CA ASN A 81 22.02 -5.30 14.02
C ASN A 81 21.42 -4.86 12.69
N ARG A 82 20.23 -5.38 12.37
CA ARG A 82 19.46 -4.94 11.22
C ARG A 82 18.76 -3.62 11.53
N ILE A 83 19.22 -2.54 10.92
CA ILE A 83 18.65 -1.20 11.04
C ILE A 83 17.54 -1.03 10.00
N LEU A 84 16.34 -0.65 10.47
CA LEU A 84 15.15 -0.43 9.65
C LEU A 84 14.60 0.99 9.76
N ASP A 85 15.24 1.89 10.52
CA ASP A 85 14.67 3.20 10.86
C ASP A 85 14.45 4.09 9.63
N GLY A 86 15.31 3.99 8.62
CA GLY A 86 15.11 4.65 7.33
C GLY A 86 13.83 4.14 6.66
N TRP A 87 13.70 2.82 6.56
CA TRP A 87 12.52 2.18 5.98
C TRP A 87 11.22 2.51 6.73
N LEU A 88 11.22 2.45 8.07
CA LEU A 88 10.03 2.74 8.88
C LEU A 88 9.55 4.17 8.67
N ARG A 89 10.47 5.14 8.55
CA ARG A 89 10.15 6.54 8.24
C ARG A 89 9.56 6.68 6.83
N GLU A 90 10.17 6.06 5.83
CA GLU A 90 9.68 6.10 4.44
C GLU A 90 8.29 5.47 4.30
N ARG A 91 8.06 4.33 4.96
CA ARG A 91 6.74 3.68 5.00
C ARG A 91 5.69 4.60 5.61
N ASP A 92 5.99 5.20 6.75
CA ASP A 92 5.05 6.07 7.45
C ASP A 92 4.82 7.37 6.64
N TYR A 93 5.84 7.88 5.94
CA TYR A 93 5.69 8.97 4.98
C TYR A 93 4.74 8.60 3.84
N PHE A 94 4.92 7.44 3.21
CA PHE A 94 4.03 6.93 2.16
C PHE A 94 2.59 6.77 2.67
N VAL A 95 2.42 6.23 3.87
CA VAL A 95 1.09 6.08 4.49
C VAL A 95 0.44 7.46 4.68
N ALA A 96 1.14 8.39 5.31
CA ALA A 96 0.61 9.72 5.63
C ALA A 96 0.35 10.55 4.36
N ARG A 97 1.20 10.48 3.35
CA ARG A 97 1.15 11.37 2.20
C ARG A 97 0.44 10.81 0.97
N THR A 98 0.34 9.48 0.85
CA THR A 98 -0.29 8.83 -0.30
C THR A 98 -1.55 8.05 0.09
N LEU A 99 -1.46 7.18 1.10
CA LEU A 99 -2.59 6.31 1.45
C LEU A 99 -3.71 7.06 2.18
N VAL A 100 -3.39 7.78 3.26
CA VAL A 100 -4.39 8.45 4.10
C VAL A 100 -5.23 9.44 3.27
N PRO A 101 -4.65 10.31 2.42
CA PRO A 101 -5.45 11.20 1.58
C PRO A 101 -6.42 10.47 0.63
N ASP A 102 -5.98 9.39 -0.05
CA ASP A 102 -6.88 8.60 -0.93
C ASP A 102 -8.00 7.90 -0.15
N LEU A 103 -7.70 7.37 1.03
CA LEU A 103 -8.66 6.69 1.89
C LEU A 103 -9.68 7.67 2.49
N THR A 104 -9.21 8.83 2.96
CA THR A 104 -10.05 9.91 3.50
C THR A 104 -10.99 10.46 2.43
N ALA A 105 -10.50 10.72 1.21
CA ALA A 105 -11.33 11.15 0.09
C ALA A 105 -12.45 10.14 -0.26
N ARG A 106 -12.25 8.86 0.07
CA ARG A 106 -13.22 7.77 -0.15
C ARG A 106 -14.11 7.51 1.07
N GLY A 107 -14.00 8.33 2.11
CA GLY A 107 -14.84 8.25 3.31
C GLY A 107 -14.40 7.19 4.31
N PHE A 108 -13.12 6.82 4.34
CA PHE A 108 -12.53 5.88 5.31
C PHE A 108 -11.67 6.56 6.39
N ALA A 109 -11.80 7.87 6.60
CA ALA A 109 -11.00 8.62 7.58
C ALA A 109 -11.07 8.02 9.00
N ASP A 110 -12.27 7.60 9.42
CA ASP A 110 -12.52 6.89 10.67
C ASP A 110 -11.69 5.62 10.83
N LEU A 111 -11.55 4.85 9.74
CA LEU A 111 -10.76 3.61 9.75
C LEU A 111 -9.27 3.88 9.67
N CYS A 112 -8.84 4.99 9.05
CA CYS A 112 -7.44 5.40 9.07
C CYS A 112 -6.96 5.69 10.50
N GLU A 113 -7.78 6.41 11.28
CA GLU A 113 -7.49 6.74 12.67
C GLU A 113 -7.62 5.52 13.60
N ALA A 114 -8.66 4.69 13.40
CA ALA A 114 -8.90 3.54 14.27
C ALA A 114 -8.01 2.32 13.99
N ARG A 115 -7.41 2.22 12.80
CA ARG A 115 -6.67 1.02 12.35
C ARG A 115 -5.35 1.35 11.62
N PRO A 116 -4.47 2.22 12.17
CA PRO A 116 -3.21 2.58 11.51
C PRO A 116 -2.31 1.36 11.27
N ASP A 117 -2.25 0.42 12.23
CA ASP A 117 -1.40 -0.76 12.12
C ASP A 117 -1.88 -1.74 11.05
N THR A 118 -3.19 -1.78 10.77
CA THR A 118 -3.71 -2.56 9.64
C THR A 118 -3.21 -2.01 8.31
N ILE A 119 -3.12 -0.68 8.18
CA ILE A 119 -2.59 -0.05 6.97
C ILE A 119 -1.12 -0.42 6.82
N ARG A 120 -0.32 -0.21 7.87
CA ARG A 120 1.12 -0.52 7.88
C ARG A 120 1.36 -2.00 7.55
N ALA A 121 0.66 -2.91 8.21
CA ALA A 121 0.81 -4.35 7.95
C ALA A 121 0.48 -4.75 6.50
N ILE A 122 -0.53 -4.11 5.88
CA ILE A 122 -0.83 -4.36 4.46
C ILE A 122 0.28 -3.81 3.56
N VAL A 123 0.84 -2.64 3.89
CA VAL A 123 1.97 -2.07 3.13
C VAL A 123 3.17 -3.00 3.23
N GLU A 124 3.56 -3.42 4.44
CA GLU A 124 4.68 -4.37 4.64
C GLU A 124 4.46 -5.66 3.86
N ALA A 125 3.27 -6.27 3.97
CA ALA A 125 2.97 -7.51 3.24
C ALA A 125 2.99 -7.34 1.71
N VAL A 126 2.66 -6.15 1.19
CA VAL A 126 2.76 -5.86 -0.24
C VAL A 126 4.21 -5.64 -0.66
N THR A 127 5.00 -4.97 0.17
CA THR A 127 6.43 -4.75 -0.04
C THR A 127 7.18 -6.08 -0.05
N ASP A 128 6.93 -6.95 0.94
CA ASP A 128 7.60 -8.25 1.09
C ASP A 128 7.20 -9.27 0.02
N ALA A 129 6.04 -9.09 -0.62
CA ALA A 129 5.59 -9.95 -1.71
C ALA A 129 6.28 -9.66 -3.06
N VAL A 130 7.07 -8.58 -3.16
CA VAL A 130 7.82 -8.26 -4.38
C VAL A 130 9.19 -8.91 -4.28
N ASP A 131 9.42 -9.86 -5.17
CA ASP A 131 10.75 -10.38 -5.42
C ASP A 131 11.52 -9.36 -6.29
N LEU A 132 12.59 -8.81 -5.73
CA LEU A 132 13.51 -7.95 -6.46
C LEU A 132 14.65 -8.81 -6.98
N PRO A 133 15.08 -8.62 -8.24
CA PRO A 133 16.25 -9.32 -8.74
C PRO A 133 17.44 -9.07 -7.79
N GLU A 134 18.16 -10.14 -7.48
CA GLU A 134 19.45 -10.01 -6.82
C GLU A 134 20.32 -9.09 -7.67
N GLU A 135 20.92 -8.10 -7.02
CA GLU A 135 21.93 -7.32 -7.72
C GLU A 135 23.21 -8.10 -7.55
N ASP A 136 23.84 -8.42 -8.68
CA ASP A 136 25.19 -8.96 -8.71
C ASP A 136 26.06 -8.08 -7.78
N ALA A 137 26.77 -8.69 -6.83
CA ALA A 137 27.65 -7.94 -5.94
C ALA A 137 28.72 -7.26 -6.80
N ALA A 138 28.86 -5.94 -6.64
CA ALA A 138 29.91 -5.19 -7.31
C ALA A 138 31.27 -5.71 -6.81
N PRO A 139 32.21 -6.06 -7.72
CA PRO A 139 33.57 -6.38 -7.32
C PRO A 139 34.23 -5.19 -6.60
N GLU A 140 35.06 -5.47 -5.59
CA GLU A 140 35.77 -4.44 -4.83
C GLU A 140 37.00 -3.89 -5.58
N ASP A 141 37.55 -4.69 -6.50
CA ASP A 141 38.69 -4.32 -7.33
C ASP A 141 38.26 -3.45 -8.54
N GLY A 142 39.04 -2.41 -8.85
CA GLY A 142 38.70 -1.42 -9.89
C GLY A 142 38.43 -2.01 -11.28
N ILE A 143 39.36 -2.81 -11.83
CA ILE A 143 39.19 -3.39 -13.18
C ILE A 143 38.00 -4.39 -13.24
N PRO A 144 37.82 -5.28 -12.26
CA PRO A 144 36.60 -6.08 -12.15
C PRO A 144 35.31 -5.24 -12.07
N TYR A 145 35.33 -4.11 -11.36
CA TYR A 145 34.19 -3.19 -11.25
C TYR A 145 33.84 -2.51 -12.58
N GLU A 146 34.84 -2.08 -13.35
CA GLU A 146 34.65 -1.52 -14.71
C GLU A 146 33.97 -2.53 -15.64
N ARG A 147 34.47 -3.78 -15.66
CA ARG A 147 33.89 -4.87 -16.46
C ARG A 147 32.47 -5.21 -16.03
N PHE A 148 32.21 -5.15 -14.72
CA PHE A 148 30.89 -5.34 -14.16
C PHE A 148 29.91 -4.24 -14.60
N CYS A 149 30.36 -2.97 -14.62
CA CYS A 149 29.58 -1.85 -15.13
C CYS A 149 29.30 -2.00 -16.63
N ALA A 150 30.32 -2.33 -17.43
CA ALA A 150 30.21 -2.57 -18.87
C ALA A 150 29.16 -3.65 -19.18
N GLY A 151 29.24 -4.81 -18.53
CA GLY A 151 28.26 -5.89 -18.70
C GLY A 151 26.84 -5.53 -18.27
N ARG A 152 26.66 -4.65 -17.28
CA ARG A 152 25.33 -4.14 -16.89
C ARG A 152 24.76 -3.20 -17.95
N LEU A 153 25.58 -2.31 -18.51
CA LEU A 153 25.18 -1.38 -19.57
C LEU A 153 24.83 -2.12 -20.86
N GLU A 154 25.60 -3.14 -21.23
CA GLU A 154 25.34 -3.98 -22.42
C GLU A 154 24.02 -4.75 -22.31
N ARG A 155 23.71 -5.31 -21.13
CA ARG A 155 22.39 -5.91 -20.86
C ARG A 155 21.25 -4.90 -21.01
N GLY A 156 21.53 -3.61 -20.77
CA GLY A 156 20.61 -2.50 -21.01
C GLY A 156 20.50 -2.07 -22.47
N GLY A 157 21.21 -2.71 -23.40
CA GLY A 157 21.21 -2.41 -24.84
C GLY A 157 22.24 -1.36 -25.26
N TRP A 158 23.13 -0.93 -24.36
CA TRP A 158 24.20 0.00 -24.69
C TRP A 158 25.40 -0.74 -25.30
N ARG A 159 26.21 -0.04 -26.09
CA ARG A 159 27.53 -0.56 -26.51
C ARG A 159 28.58 0.01 -25.57
N THR A 160 29.47 -0.86 -25.09
CA THR A 160 30.53 -0.44 -24.16
C THR A 160 31.91 -0.81 -24.71
N HIS A 161 32.91 -0.04 -24.32
CA HIS A 161 34.32 -0.29 -24.64
C HIS A 161 35.13 0.06 -23.40
N ALA A 162 35.96 -0.87 -22.93
CA ALA A 162 36.84 -0.64 -21.79
C ALA A 162 38.11 0.10 -22.22
N THR A 163 38.54 1.05 -21.41
CA THR A 163 39.79 1.78 -21.62
C THR A 163 40.98 0.85 -21.32
N PRO A 164 42.06 0.86 -22.11
CA PRO A 164 43.25 0.06 -21.82
C PRO A 164 43.90 0.48 -20.50
N ALA A 165 44.34 -0.48 -19.68
CA ALA A 165 45.03 -0.23 -18.43
C ALA A 165 46.39 0.47 -18.66
N SER A 166 46.41 1.80 -18.61
CA SER A 166 47.63 2.62 -18.67
C SER A 166 47.63 3.65 -17.55
N GLY A 167 48.79 3.84 -16.92
CA GLY A 167 48.92 4.19 -15.50
C GLY A 167 48.70 5.64 -15.03
N ASP A 168 48.21 6.57 -15.85
CA ASP A 168 47.75 7.93 -15.47
C ASP A 168 47.41 8.67 -16.80
N GLN A 169 46.31 9.37 -17.08
CA GLN A 169 45.22 9.95 -16.31
C GLN A 169 43.92 9.93 -17.17
N GLY A 170 42.90 9.20 -16.70
CA GLY A 170 41.48 9.44 -17.00
C GLY A 170 40.88 8.87 -18.29
N ALA A 171 40.16 7.76 -18.18
CA ALA A 171 38.70 7.66 -18.39
C ALA A 171 38.28 6.23 -17.99
N ASP A 172 37.47 6.13 -16.92
CA ASP A 172 36.86 4.87 -16.45
C ASP A 172 35.50 4.63 -17.12
#